data_AF-A0A7S4QAK0-F1
#
_entry.id   AF-A0A7S4QAK0-F1
#
_cell.length_a   1.000
_cell.length_b   1.000
_cell.length_c   1.000
_cell.angle_alpha   90.00
_cell.angle_beta   90.00
_cell.angle_gamma   90.00
#
_symmetry.space_group_name_H-M   'P 1'
#
loop_
_entity.id
_entity.type
_entity.pdbx_description
1 polymer ?
#
loop_
_entity_poly.entity_id
_entity_poly.type
_entity_poly.pdbx_seq_one_letter_code
_entity_poly.pdbx_strand_id
1 'polypeptide(L)'
;HFGSSFTPLHYAGRFLPACRRHASGGRARAHFGAPPALCRPMRSLQEARQSIDFGVGPARRGDVCGEVGLGLLATFSAALALWVISVPFFDMFGVAWIKTWPERFPPPISLAAFKERMRAVYSNPVAAFAVMDTNQDEFADLGEFVKGVRTFDPPLSKIEARYAFLGLDRDGDGLLESMEFATALAFRTFFHHLPDREKQDL
;
A
#
# COMPACT_ATOMS: atom_id res chain seq x y z
N HIS A 1 22.52 -41.02 28.11
CA HIS A 1 23.88 -40.57 27.77
C HIS A 1 23.98 -40.37 26.26
N PHE A 2 23.78 -39.16 25.78
CA PHE A 2 24.20 -38.73 24.44
C PHE A 2 24.74 -37.31 24.60
N GLY A 3 26.06 -37.20 24.53
CA GLY A 3 26.79 -35.93 24.60
C GLY A 3 26.90 -35.34 23.20
N SER A 4 26.47 -34.10 23.05
CA SER A 4 26.63 -33.33 21.82
C SER A 4 27.61 -32.19 22.08
N SER A 5 28.84 -32.40 21.65
CA SER A 5 29.93 -31.44 21.69
C SER A 5 29.65 -30.30 20.72
N PHE A 6 29.47 -29.09 21.25
CA PHE A 6 29.31 -27.86 20.48
C PHE A 6 30.71 -27.29 20.17
N THR A 7 31.13 -27.34 18.91
CA THR A 7 32.32 -26.60 18.44
C THR A 7 31.86 -25.25 17.86
N PRO A 8 32.42 -24.12 18.31
CA PRO A 8 32.10 -22.81 17.74
C PRO A 8 32.93 -22.57 16.48
N LEU A 9 32.25 -22.33 15.35
CA LEU A 9 32.87 -21.90 14.10
C LEU A 9 33.20 -20.40 14.19
N HIS A 10 34.51 -20.12 14.19
CA HIS A 10 35.10 -18.81 13.97
C HIS A 10 34.61 -18.21 12.63
N TYR A 11 33.87 -17.10 12.69
CA TYR A 11 33.56 -16.30 11.50
C TYR A 11 34.63 -15.22 11.34
N ALA A 12 35.63 -15.52 10.50
CA ALA A 12 36.67 -14.57 10.13
C ALA A 12 36.11 -13.56 9.11
N GLY A 13 36.08 -12.30 9.52
CA GLY A 13 35.75 -11.18 8.64
C GLY A 13 36.75 -11.02 7.50
N ARG A 14 36.25 -10.72 6.31
CA ARG A 14 37.02 -10.08 5.24
C ARG A 14 36.25 -8.90 4.68
N PHE A 15 36.84 -7.74 4.94
CA PHE A 15 36.75 -6.50 4.19
C PHE A 15 36.77 -6.72 2.68
N LEU A 16 35.87 -6.06 1.95
CA LEU A 16 36.09 -5.59 0.58
C LEU A 16 35.25 -4.32 0.30
N PRO A 17 35.63 -3.49 -0.70
CA PRO A 17 35.69 -2.04 -0.55
C PRO A 17 34.78 -1.24 -1.52
N ALA A 18 34.61 0.03 -1.15
CA ALA A 18 34.47 1.20 -2.02
C ALA A 18 33.42 1.19 -3.16
N CYS A 19 32.25 1.76 -2.85
CA CYS A 19 31.33 2.35 -3.82
C CYS A 19 32.02 3.39 -4.72
N ARG A 20 32.32 3.02 -5.97
CA ARG A 20 32.67 3.95 -7.04
C ARG A 20 31.39 4.53 -7.63
N ARG A 21 31.04 5.76 -7.22
CA ARG A 21 30.00 6.57 -7.87
C ARG A 21 30.46 6.92 -9.29
N HIS A 22 29.75 6.41 -10.29
CA HIS A 22 29.83 6.96 -11.65
C HIS A 22 28.70 7.98 -11.83
N ALA A 23 29.10 9.24 -11.88
CA ALA A 23 28.27 10.33 -12.34
C ALA A 23 28.28 10.35 -13.88
N SER A 24 27.09 10.22 -14.47
CA SER A 24 26.75 10.67 -15.82
C SER A 24 25.33 11.23 -15.68
N GLY A 25 25.06 12.52 -15.86
CA GLY A 25 25.50 13.34 -16.98
C GLY A 25 24.46 13.25 -18.09
N GLY A 26 23.22 13.68 -17.81
CA GLY A 26 22.08 13.61 -18.74
C GLY A 26 21.13 14.79 -18.57
N ARG A 27 21.54 15.93 -19.12
CA ARG A 27 20.84 17.21 -19.10
C ARG A 27 19.68 17.19 -20.11
N ALA A 28 18.46 16.87 -19.68
CA ALA A 28 17.25 17.08 -20.47
C ALA A 28 16.52 18.33 -19.98
N ARG A 29 16.83 19.48 -20.59
CA ARG A 29 16.02 20.70 -20.52
C ARG A 29 14.75 20.45 -21.34
N ALA A 30 13.63 20.17 -20.67
CA ALA A 30 12.32 20.35 -21.25
C ALA A 30 11.87 21.78 -20.95
N HIS A 31 11.69 22.56 -22.02
CA HIS A 31 11.17 23.91 -22.02
C HIS A 31 9.77 23.95 -21.40
N PHE A 32 9.65 24.49 -20.18
CA PHE A 32 8.39 25.03 -19.69
C PHE A 32 8.11 26.33 -20.45
N GLY A 33 7.23 26.24 -21.45
CA GLY A 33 6.64 27.39 -22.10
C GLY A 33 5.84 28.19 -21.08
N ALA A 34 6.28 29.41 -20.80
CA ALA A 34 5.52 30.38 -20.04
C ALA A 34 4.21 30.71 -20.78
N PRO A 35 3.05 30.74 -20.09
CA PRO A 35 1.81 31.19 -20.70
C PRO A 35 1.86 32.71 -20.94
N PRO A 36 1.23 33.20 -22.03
CA PRO A 36 1.20 34.61 -22.37
C PRO A 36 0.46 35.43 -21.30
N ALA A 37 1.12 36.52 -20.88
CA ALA A 37 0.55 37.57 -20.05
C ALA A 37 -0.62 38.26 -20.80
N LEU A 38 -1.85 37.81 -20.54
CA LEU A 38 -3.05 38.53 -20.92
C LEU A 38 -3.29 39.67 -19.94
N CYS A 39 -2.64 40.81 -20.24
CA CYS A 39 -2.90 42.10 -19.64
C CYS A 39 -4.33 42.54 -20.00
N ARG A 40 -5.30 42.26 -19.12
CA ARG A 40 -6.65 42.81 -19.24
C ARG A 40 -6.66 44.24 -18.67
N PRO A 41 -7.13 45.25 -19.43
CA PRO A 41 -7.25 46.60 -18.94
C PRO A 41 -8.25 46.64 -17.78
N MET A 42 -7.80 47.20 -16.67
CA MET A 42 -8.55 47.48 -15.46
C MET A 42 -9.60 48.56 -15.79
N ARG A 43 -10.76 48.14 -16.32
CA ARG A 43 -11.95 49.01 -16.43
C ARG A 43 -12.46 49.28 -15.01
N SER A 44 -12.15 50.47 -14.53
CA SER A 44 -12.86 51.25 -13.52
C SER A 44 -14.13 50.61 -12.95
N LEU A 45 -13.96 49.80 -11.89
CA LEU A 45 -15.04 49.40 -10.98
C LEU A 45 -15.36 50.56 -10.03
N GLN A 46 -15.81 51.69 -10.56
CA GLN A 46 -16.15 52.87 -9.76
C GLN A 46 -17.60 53.34 -9.92
N GLU A 47 -18.43 52.64 -10.71
CA GLU A 47 -19.76 53.16 -11.09
C GLU A 47 -20.91 52.16 -10.99
N ALA A 48 -20.82 51.20 -10.05
CA ALA A 48 -22.00 50.44 -9.62
C ALA A 48 -21.93 50.15 -8.12
N ARG A 49 -21.66 51.20 -7.33
CA ARG A 49 -22.08 51.26 -5.93
C ARG A 49 -23.60 51.52 -5.95
N GLN A 50 -24.37 50.56 -6.46
CA GLN A 50 -25.79 50.51 -6.22
C GLN A 50 -25.92 50.32 -4.71
N SER A 51 -26.19 51.44 -4.03
CA SER A 51 -26.70 51.44 -2.68
C SER A 51 -27.99 50.63 -2.72
N ILE A 52 -27.86 49.34 -2.39
CA ILE A 52 -28.98 48.61 -1.84
C ILE A 52 -29.15 49.21 -0.44
N ASP A 53 -29.76 50.40 -0.41
CA ASP A 53 -30.39 50.96 0.77
C ASP A 53 -31.56 50.01 1.06
N PHE A 54 -31.25 48.90 1.74
CA PHE A 54 -32.23 48.23 2.55
C PHE A 54 -32.72 49.31 3.51
N GLY A 55 -33.93 49.82 3.25
CA GLY A 55 -34.62 50.74 4.13
C GLY A 55 -34.81 50.09 5.49
N VAL A 56 -33.79 50.15 6.32
CA VAL A 56 -33.85 49.85 7.74
C VAL A 56 -34.59 51.03 8.35
N GLY A 57 -35.92 50.93 8.35
CA GLY A 57 -36.77 51.81 9.13
C GLY A 57 -36.33 51.81 10.60
N PRO A 58 -36.65 52.86 11.37
CA PRO A 58 -36.21 53.03 12.75
C PRO A 58 -36.55 51.78 13.56
N ALA A 59 -35.48 51.06 13.92
CA ALA A 59 -35.53 49.79 14.62
C ALA A 59 -36.22 49.96 15.97
N ARG A 60 -37.39 49.33 16.13
CA ARG A 60 -37.82 48.91 17.46
C ARG A 60 -36.80 47.87 17.92
N ARG A 61 -36.09 48.19 19.00
CA ARG A 61 -34.89 47.52 19.51
C ARG A 61 -35.12 46.11 20.08
N GLY A 62 -36.15 45.39 19.62
CA GLY A 62 -36.62 44.14 20.21
C GLY A 62 -36.58 42.90 19.31
N ASP A 63 -36.63 43.03 17.97
CA ASP A 63 -37.08 41.90 17.14
C ASP A 63 -36.08 41.38 16.08
N VAL A 64 -34.90 41.99 15.94
CA VAL A 64 -33.93 41.63 14.86
C VAL A 64 -33.16 40.32 15.14
N CYS A 65 -33.16 39.84 16.39
CA CYS A 65 -32.55 38.56 16.74
C CYS A 65 -33.39 37.33 16.33
N GLY A 66 -34.63 37.52 15.87
CA GLY A 66 -35.52 36.42 15.50
C GLY A 66 -35.15 35.76 14.18
N GLU A 67 -35.07 36.52 13.08
CA GLU A 67 -35.06 35.92 11.74
C GLU A 67 -33.74 35.23 11.38
N VAL A 68 -32.61 35.90 11.60
CA VAL A 68 -31.27 35.31 11.36
C VAL A 68 -31.03 34.14 12.32
N GLY A 69 -31.48 34.27 13.57
CA GLY A 69 -31.40 33.19 14.56
C GLY A 69 -32.22 31.96 14.15
N LEU A 70 -33.44 32.17 13.65
CA LEU A 70 -34.31 31.10 13.14
C LEU A 70 -33.70 30.43 11.90
N GLY A 71 -33.08 31.19 11.00
CA GLY A 71 -32.38 30.64 9.84
C GLY A 71 -31.20 29.74 10.21
N LEU A 72 -30.36 30.17 11.15
CA LEU A 72 -29.24 29.36 11.66
C LEU A 72 -29.70 28.13 12.43
N LEU A 73 -30.76 28.27 13.24
CA LEU A 73 -31.34 27.15 13.97
C LEU A 73 -31.93 26.11 12.99
N ALA A 74 -32.58 26.55 11.91
CA ALA A 74 -33.12 25.67 10.89
C ALA A 74 -32.04 24.89 10.13
N THR A 75 -30.94 25.55 9.71
CA THR A 75 -29.84 24.87 9.00
C THR A 75 -29.10 23.88 9.91
N PHE A 76 -28.87 24.25 11.17
CA PHE A 76 -28.28 23.35 12.16
C PHE A 76 -29.16 22.14 12.45
N SER A 77 -30.47 22.36 12.58
CA SER A 77 -31.46 21.28 12.78
C SER A 77 -31.50 20.33 11.58
N ALA A 78 -31.46 20.84 10.36
CA ALA A 78 -31.45 20.03 9.14
C ALA A 78 -30.14 19.22 9.00
N ALA A 79 -28.99 19.80 9.32
CA ALA A 79 -27.71 19.10 9.30
C ALA A 79 -27.66 17.97 10.34
N LEU A 80 -28.15 18.21 11.56
CA LEU A 80 -28.26 17.18 12.57
C LEU A 80 -29.21 16.05 12.16
N ALA A 81 -30.37 16.38 11.56
CA ALA A 81 -31.30 15.38 11.06
C ALA A 81 -30.66 14.50 9.98
N LEU A 82 -29.93 15.09 9.02
CA LEU A 82 -29.19 14.33 8.02
C LEU A 82 -28.13 13.43 8.65
N TRP A 83 -27.39 13.91 9.66
CA TRP A 83 -26.40 13.12 10.37
C TRP A 83 -27.03 11.97 11.15
N VAL A 84 -28.09 12.23 11.91
CA VAL A 84 -28.82 11.21 12.69
C VAL A 84 -29.42 10.12 11.79
N ILE A 85 -29.86 10.48 10.58
CA ILE A 85 -30.36 9.52 9.59
C ILE A 85 -29.20 8.77 8.90
N SER A 86 -28.10 9.45 8.60
CA SER A 86 -26.97 8.87 7.85
C SER A 86 -26.09 7.95 8.69
N VAL A 87 -25.87 8.27 9.97
CA VAL A 87 -25.03 7.48 10.89
C VAL A 87 -25.47 6.01 11.00
N PRO A 88 -26.75 5.68 11.26
CA PRO A 88 -27.16 4.28 11.36
C PRO A 88 -27.05 3.54 10.02
N PHE A 89 -27.22 4.25 8.89
CA PHE A 89 -26.99 3.68 7.56
C PHE A 89 -25.49 3.39 7.34
N PHE A 90 -24.61 4.32 7.69
CA PHE A 90 -23.18 4.12 7.60
C PHE A 90 -22.68 3.01 8.53
N ASP A 91 -23.23 2.89 9.74
CA ASP A 91 -22.90 1.78 10.65
C ASP A 91 -23.35 0.43 10.10
N MET A 92 -24.58 0.33 9.57
CA MET A 92 -25.07 -0.94 9.00
C MET A 92 -24.33 -1.34 7.73
N PHE A 93 -24.20 -0.44 6.75
CA PHE A 93 -23.63 -0.77 5.45
C PHE A 93 -22.10 -0.64 5.43
N GLY A 94 -21.54 0.36 6.12
CA GLY A 94 -20.11 0.57 6.22
C GLY A 94 -19.42 -0.52 7.03
N VAL A 95 -19.94 -0.87 8.21
CA VAL A 95 -19.31 -1.94 9.03
C VAL A 95 -19.51 -3.31 8.39
N ALA A 96 -20.67 -3.60 7.79
CA ALA A 96 -20.85 -4.84 7.04
C ALA A 96 -19.88 -4.93 5.85
N TRP A 97 -19.69 -3.84 5.11
CA TRP A 97 -18.71 -3.78 4.03
C TRP A 97 -17.28 -3.97 4.55
N ILE A 98 -16.87 -3.29 5.63
CA ILE A 98 -15.53 -3.46 6.23
C ILE A 98 -15.33 -4.90 6.75
N LYS A 99 -16.36 -5.51 7.34
CA LYS A 99 -16.31 -6.91 7.80
C LYS A 99 -16.22 -7.94 6.68
N THR A 100 -16.49 -7.57 5.42
CA THR A 100 -16.23 -8.43 4.26
C THR A 100 -14.78 -8.33 3.74
N TRP A 101 -13.97 -7.40 4.26
CA TRP A 101 -12.57 -7.25 3.85
C TRP A 101 -11.62 -8.35 4.34
N PRO A 102 -11.78 -8.96 5.54
CA PRO A 102 -10.92 -10.04 5.99
C PRO A 102 -10.96 -11.26 5.07
N GLU A 103 -12.08 -11.53 4.39
CA GLU A 103 -12.16 -12.58 3.37
C GLU A 103 -11.41 -12.21 2.08
N ARG A 104 -11.21 -10.92 1.80
CA ARG A 104 -10.45 -10.44 0.63
C ARG A 104 -8.95 -10.37 0.88
N PHE A 105 -8.51 -10.34 2.12
CA PHE A 105 -7.11 -10.30 2.49
C PHE A 105 -6.84 -11.39 3.52
N PRO A 106 -6.65 -12.66 3.07
CA PRO A 106 -6.20 -13.71 3.97
C PRO A 106 -4.96 -13.21 4.73
N PRO A 107 -4.79 -13.59 6.01
CA PRO A 107 -3.63 -13.20 6.78
C PRO A 107 -2.37 -13.53 5.99
N PRO A 108 -1.36 -12.63 5.97
CA PRO A 108 -0.16 -12.86 5.21
C PRO A 108 0.44 -14.21 5.58
N ILE A 109 0.67 -15.06 4.58
CA ILE A 109 1.24 -16.38 4.84
C ILE A 109 2.62 -16.20 5.46
N SER A 110 2.91 -16.94 6.52
CA SER A 110 4.25 -16.93 7.13
C SER A 110 5.19 -17.86 6.37
N LEU A 111 6.49 -17.55 6.37
CA LEU A 111 7.48 -18.38 5.66
C LEU A 111 7.53 -19.81 6.23
N ALA A 112 7.23 -19.96 7.51
CA ALA A 112 7.12 -21.27 8.16
C ALA A 112 5.94 -22.07 7.59
N ALA A 113 4.75 -21.46 7.49
CA ALA A 113 3.57 -22.09 6.91
C ALA A 113 3.80 -22.42 5.43
N PHE A 114 4.43 -21.52 4.67
CA PHE A 114 4.81 -21.78 3.27
C PHE A 114 5.71 -23.03 3.14
N LYS A 115 6.77 -23.12 3.97
CA LYS A 115 7.69 -24.27 3.99
C LYS A 115 7.01 -25.57 4.35
N GLU A 116 6.09 -25.54 5.31
CA GLU A 116 5.35 -26.73 5.74
C GLU A 116 4.48 -27.27 4.60
N ARG A 117 3.71 -26.40 3.95
CA ARG A 117 2.86 -26.77 2.80
C ARG A 117 3.66 -27.27 1.59
N MET A 118 4.83 -26.66 1.34
CA MET A 118 5.75 -27.12 0.29
C MET A 118 6.34 -28.49 0.62
N ARG A 119 6.81 -28.69 1.87
CA ARG A 119 7.45 -29.93 2.32
C ARG A 119 6.49 -31.12 2.40
N ALA A 120 5.20 -30.87 2.54
CA ALA A 120 4.17 -31.91 2.46
C ALA A 120 4.18 -32.63 1.11
N VAL A 121 4.59 -31.94 0.04
CA VAL A 121 4.55 -32.45 -1.34
C VAL A 121 5.95 -32.70 -1.90
N TYR A 122 6.91 -31.84 -1.59
CA TYR A 122 8.26 -31.86 -2.14
C TYR A 122 9.31 -32.12 -1.06
N SER A 123 10.23 -33.04 -1.33
CA SER A 123 11.30 -33.40 -0.38
C SER A 123 12.35 -32.30 -0.20
N ASN A 124 12.60 -31.51 -1.25
CA ASN A 124 13.61 -30.46 -1.25
C ASN A 124 13.12 -29.25 -2.09
N PRO A 125 13.62 -28.03 -1.79
CA PRO A 125 13.17 -26.82 -2.48
C PRO A 125 13.57 -26.78 -3.96
N VAL A 126 14.68 -27.39 -4.34
CA VAL A 126 15.14 -27.46 -5.73
C VAL A 126 14.14 -28.23 -6.60
N ALA A 127 13.60 -29.34 -6.07
CA ALA A 127 12.56 -30.13 -6.73
C ALA A 127 11.23 -29.37 -6.83
N ALA A 128 10.88 -28.57 -5.81
CA ALA A 128 9.71 -27.71 -5.88
C ALA A 128 9.88 -26.65 -6.98
N PHE A 129 11.05 -26.00 -7.04
CA PHE A 129 11.35 -24.98 -8.06
C PHE A 129 11.34 -25.55 -9.48
N ALA A 130 11.95 -26.72 -9.69
CA ALA A 130 11.94 -27.40 -11.00
C ALA A 130 10.54 -27.76 -11.53
N VAL A 131 9.53 -27.82 -10.65
CA VAL A 131 8.12 -28.00 -11.04
C VAL A 131 7.42 -26.67 -11.30
N MET A 132 7.88 -25.58 -10.67
CA MET A 132 7.37 -24.23 -10.90
C MET A 132 7.90 -23.65 -12.22
N ASP A 133 9.19 -23.80 -12.48
CA ASP A 133 9.89 -23.39 -13.70
C ASP A 133 9.48 -24.32 -14.87
N THR A 134 8.41 -23.94 -15.57
CA THR A 134 7.84 -24.80 -16.62
C THR A 134 8.54 -24.63 -17.96
N ASN A 135 9.14 -23.46 -18.20
CA ASN A 135 9.89 -23.15 -19.41
C ASN A 135 11.38 -23.49 -19.31
N GLN A 136 11.88 -23.89 -18.12
CA GLN A 136 13.26 -24.28 -17.83
C GLN A 136 14.27 -23.16 -18.11
N ASP A 137 13.90 -21.92 -17.82
CA ASP A 137 14.79 -20.77 -18.01
C ASP A 137 15.62 -20.42 -16.76
N GLU A 138 15.49 -21.21 -15.68
CA GLU A 138 16.10 -21.01 -14.36
C GLU A 138 15.46 -19.88 -13.52
N PHE A 139 14.42 -19.24 -14.05
CA PHE A 139 13.58 -18.26 -13.39
C PHE A 139 12.15 -18.78 -13.26
N ALA A 140 11.42 -18.29 -12.28
CA ALA A 140 9.98 -18.54 -12.20
C ALA A 140 9.25 -17.20 -12.20
N ASP A 141 8.40 -16.96 -13.21
CA ASP A 141 7.55 -15.78 -13.22
C ASP A 141 6.39 -15.92 -12.22
N LEU A 142 5.69 -14.82 -11.92
CA LEU A 142 4.55 -14.85 -10.99
C LEU A 142 3.44 -15.83 -11.43
N GLY A 143 3.20 -15.99 -12.74
CA GLY A 143 2.20 -16.89 -13.28
C GLY A 143 2.55 -18.36 -13.09
N GLU A 144 3.81 -18.71 -13.34
CA GLU A 144 4.40 -20.03 -13.09
C GLU A 144 4.41 -20.37 -11.61
N PHE A 145 4.87 -19.46 -10.77
CA PHE A 145 4.85 -19.61 -9.32
C PHE A 145 3.43 -19.85 -8.79
N VAL A 146 2.45 -19.04 -9.22
CA VAL A 146 1.03 -19.20 -8.82
C VAL A 146 0.46 -20.55 -9.27
N LYS A 147 0.88 -21.09 -10.42
CA LYS A 147 0.46 -22.43 -10.85
C LYS A 147 1.12 -23.51 -10.01
N GLY A 148 2.42 -23.40 -9.75
CA GLY A 148 3.15 -24.39 -8.98
C GLY A 148 2.72 -24.47 -7.52
N VAL A 149 2.46 -23.35 -6.83
CA VAL A 149 1.99 -23.40 -5.42
C VAL A 149 0.58 -23.98 -5.24
N ARG A 150 -0.17 -24.22 -6.33
CA ARG A 150 -1.45 -24.95 -6.27
C ARG A 150 -1.27 -26.44 -6.06
N THR A 151 -0.06 -26.97 -6.28
CA THR A 151 0.24 -28.38 -6.03
C THR A 151 0.56 -28.65 -4.55
N PHE A 152 0.73 -27.61 -3.74
CA PHE A 152 1.05 -27.74 -2.32
C PHE A 152 -0.12 -28.35 -1.54
N ASP A 153 0.17 -28.85 -0.34
CA ASP A 153 -0.84 -29.41 0.55
C ASP A 153 -0.80 -28.75 1.94
N PRO A 154 -1.81 -27.94 2.31
CA PRO A 154 -2.90 -27.44 1.46
C PRO A 154 -2.44 -26.47 0.36
N PRO A 155 -3.22 -26.33 -0.74
CA PRO A 155 -2.88 -25.42 -1.83
C PRO A 155 -2.97 -23.96 -1.40
N LEU A 156 -2.09 -23.10 -1.94
CA LEU A 156 -2.11 -21.68 -1.63
C LEU A 156 -3.13 -20.93 -2.49
N SER A 157 -3.78 -19.93 -1.88
CA SER A 157 -4.60 -18.97 -2.62
C SER A 157 -3.73 -18.07 -3.50
N LYS A 158 -4.33 -17.47 -4.54
CA LYS A 158 -3.61 -16.54 -5.45
C LYS A 158 -3.02 -15.33 -4.70
N ILE A 159 -3.67 -14.88 -3.63
CA ILE A 159 -3.23 -13.73 -2.84
C ILE A 159 -2.03 -14.12 -1.96
N GLU A 160 -2.11 -15.24 -1.25
CA GLU A 160 -0.98 -15.78 -0.47
C GLU A 160 0.22 -16.07 -1.38
N ALA A 161 -0.01 -16.64 -2.57
CA ALA A 161 1.02 -16.91 -3.55
C ALA A 161 1.73 -15.62 -3.99
N ARG A 162 0.99 -14.56 -4.32
CA ARG A 162 1.56 -13.27 -4.70
C ARG A 162 2.33 -12.63 -3.55
N TYR A 163 1.81 -12.71 -2.33
CA TYR A 163 2.51 -12.21 -1.14
C TYR A 163 3.82 -12.98 -0.90
N ALA A 164 3.79 -14.30 -0.99
CA ALA A 164 4.98 -15.13 -0.87
C ALA A 164 5.99 -14.82 -1.98
N PHE A 165 5.54 -14.67 -3.23
CA PHE A 165 6.41 -14.30 -4.36
C PHE A 165 7.17 -13.00 -4.08
N LEU A 166 6.45 -11.93 -3.71
CA LEU A 166 7.06 -10.64 -3.35
C LEU A 166 8.02 -10.73 -2.15
N GLY A 167 7.76 -11.66 -1.23
CA GLY A 167 8.64 -11.89 -0.08
C GLY A 167 9.88 -12.74 -0.38
N LEU A 168 9.86 -13.49 -1.48
CA LEU A 168 10.94 -14.37 -1.96
C LEU A 168 11.83 -13.66 -2.98
N ASP A 169 11.21 -12.91 -3.90
CA ASP A 169 11.85 -12.00 -4.87
C ASP A 169 12.57 -10.89 -4.10
N ARG A 170 13.90 -10.97 -4.08
CA ARG A 170 14.73 -10.15 -3.18
C ARG A 170 15.15 -8.86 -3.86
N ASP A 171 15.41 -8.88 -5.15
CA ASP A 171 15.82 -7.71 -5.90
C ASP A 171 14.64 -6.94 -6.49
N GLY A 172 13.45 -7.55 -6.50
CA GLY A 172 12.19 -6.93 -6.92
C GLY A 172 12.08 -6.82 -8.43
N ASP A 173 12.76 -7.68 -9.18
CA ASP A 173 12.73 -7.67 -10.65
C ASP A 173 11.46 -8.32 -11.22
N GLY A 174 10.65 -8.98 -10.39
CA GLY A 174 9.42 -9.65 -10.77
C GLY A 174 9.61 -11.06 -11.32
N LEU A 175 10.84 -11.58 -11.25
CA LEU A 175 11.24 -12.95 -11.52
C LEU A 175 11.76 -13.56 -10.23
N LEU A 176 11.71 -14.88 -10.12
CA LEU A 176 12.24 -15.57 -8.95
C LEU A 176 13.35 -16.51 -9.38
N GLU A 177 14.59 -16.16 -9.06
CA GLU A 177 15.74 -17.01 -9.35
C GLU A 177 15.80 -18.23 -8.43
N SER A 178 16.30 -19.35 -8.95
CA SER A 178 16.49 -20.58 -8.15
C SER A 178 17.34 -20.36 -6.89
N MET A 179 18.37 -19.51 -6.97
CA MET A 179 19.25 -19.18 -5.85
C MET A 179 18.54 -18.32 -4.81
N GLU A 180 17.75 -17.33 -5.24
CA GLU A 180 16.94 -16.50 -4.35
C GLU A 180 15.90 -17.31 -3.61
N PHE A 181 15.20 -18.20 -4.31
CA PHE A 181 14.23 -19.11 -3.73
C PHE A 181 14.86 -19.99 -2.63
N ALA A 182 15.97 -20.66 -2.94
CA ALA A 182 16.68 -21.50 -1.97
C ALA A 182 17.20 -20.70 -0.77
N THR A 183 17.73 -19.51 -1.04
CA THR A 183 18.29 -18.60 -0.03
C THR A 183 17.20 -18.07 0.90
N ALA A 184 16.07 -17.60 0.36
CA ALA A 184 14.93 -17.14 1.13
C ALA A 184 14.34 -18.26 2.00
N LEU A 185 14.33 -19.50 1.50
CA LEU A 185 13.94 -20.67 2.29
C LEU A 185 14.99 -21.11 3.33
N ALA A 186 16.24 -20.67 3.25
CA ALA A 186 17.20 -20.87 4.34
C ALA A 186 16.92 -19.90 5.51
N PHE A 187 16.38 -18.72 5.22
CA PHE A 187 16.06 -17.70 6.23
C PHE A 187 14.76 -17.99 7.00
N ARG A 188 14.55 -17.30 8.14
CA ARG A 188 13.39 -17.50 9.03
C ARG A 188 12.20 -16.59 8.76
N THR A 189 12.34 -15.51 7.98
CA THR A 189 11.26 -14.54 7.72
C THR A 189 11.24 -14.15 6.25
N PHE A 190 10.09 -13.68 5.76
CA PHE A 190 10.04 -12.95 4.48
C PHE A 190 10.73 -11.58 4.63
N PHE A 191 11.20 -10.99 3.53
CA PHE A 191 11.75 -9.62 3.46
C PHE A 191 12.98 -9.32 4.35
N HIS A 192 13.96 -10.23 4.41
CA HIS A 192 15.20 -9.98 5.19
C HIS A 192 16.00 -8.78 4.73
N HIS A 193 15.88 -8.41 3.45
CA HIS A 193 16.69 -7.34 2.85
C HIS A 193 16.10 -5.93 3.07
N LEU A 194 14.82 -5.82 3.45
CA LEU A 194 14.21 -4.52 3.68
C LEU A 194 14.81 -3.88 4.95
N PRO A 195 15.31 -2.64 4.89
CA PRO A 195 15.70 -1.91 6.08
C PRO A 195 14.49 -1.76 7.01
N ASP A 196 14.70 -1.79 8.32
CA ASP A 196 13.60 -1.87 9.31
C ASP A 196 12.54 -0.75 9.21
N ARG A 197 12.83 0.34 8.49
CA ARG A 197 11.86 1.42 8.24
C ARG A 197 10.79 1.06 7.22
N GLU A 198 11.07 0.17 6.27
CA GLU A 198 10.16 -0.17 5.17
C GLU A 198 9.24 -1.35 5.51
N LYS A 199 9.59 -2.13 6.54
CA LYS A 199 8.77 -3.25 7.04
C LYS A 199 7.45 -2.81 7.71
N GLN A 200 7.28 -1.51 8.00
CA GLN A 200 6.08 -0.98 8.67
C GLN A 200 4.97 -0.57 7.69
N ASP A 201 5.28 -0.45 6.40
CA ASP A 201 4.37 0.06 5.38
C ASP A 201 3.75 -1.05 4.49
N LEU A 202 4.11 -2.33 4.76
CA LEU A 202 3.64 -3.55 4.06
C LEU A 202 2.65 -4.34 4.91
#